data_AF-A0A3A9A782-F1
#
_entry.id   AF-A0A3A9A782-F1
#
_cell.length_a   1.000
_cell.length_b   1.000
_cell.length_c   1.000
_cell.angle_alpha   90.00
_cell.angle_beta   90.00
_cell.angle_gamma   90.00
#
_symmetry.space_group_name_H-M   'P 1'
#
loop_
_entity.id
_entity.type
_entity.pdbx_description
1 polymer ?
#
loop_
_entity_poly.entity_id
_entity_poly.type
_entity_poly.pdbx_seq_one_letter_code
_entity_poly.pdbx_strand_id
1 'polypeptide(L)'
;MDYAQVAKLHNKVFSTPRNSPEREQAINSLSEAERTAVFSLEKDYMLGRITRKEIAEMAQKGNGTMTYEQFVKKSESNEKGVMQELSQFAMKSPELYQQYRERYHWEQNEQTRLHNRRLTENTFKNKPFSIR
;
A
#
# COMPACT_ATOMS: atom_id res chain seq x y z
N MET A 1 1.49 1.65 22.78
CA MET A 1 2.21 1.07 21.63
C MET A 1 1.49 1.50 20.38
N ASP A 2 2.16 2.21 19.48
CA ASP A 2 1.55 2.66 18.22
C ASP A 2 1.54 1.50 17.19
N TYR A 3 0.45 1.35 16.43
CA TYR A 3 0.27 0.29 15.44
C TYR A 3 1.38 0.29 14.38
N ALA A 4 1.89 1.48 14.05
CA ALA A 4 2.98 1.58 13.10
C ALA A 4 4.33 1.17 13.67
N GLN A 5 4.59 1.43 14.96
CA GLN A 5 5.74 0.87 15.65
C GLN A 5 5.66 -0.65 15.66
N VAL A 6 4.49 -1.21 15.99
CA VAL A 6 4.25 -2.66 15.96
C VAL A 6 4.49 -3.25 14.56
N ALA A 7 4.00 -2.59 13.51
CA ALA A 7 4.20 -3.05 12.13
C ALA A 7 5.67 -2.95 11.66
N LYS A 8 6.43 -1.93 12.09
CA LYS A 8 7.87 -1.84 11.84
C LYS A 8 8.64 -2.97 12.52
N LEU A 9 8.32 -3.25 13.78
CA LEU A 9 8.93 -4.35 14.53
C LEU A 9 8.55 -5.70 13.92
N HIS A 10 7.30 -5.87 13.48
CA HIS A 10 6.85 -7.05 12.74
C HIS A 10 7.68 -7.26 11.47
N ASN A 11 7.82 -6.24 10.62
CA ASN A 11 8.66 -6.33 9.42
C ASN A 11 10.12 -6.68 9.76
N LYS A 12 10.67 -6.14 10.85
CA LYS A 12 12.04 -6.46 11.30
C LYS A 12 12.21 -7.92 11.73
N VAL A 13 11.20 -8.50 12.39
CA VAL A 13 11.23 -9.88 12.92
C VAL A 13 10.85 -10.92 11.86
N PHE A 14 9.90 -10.61 10.99
CA PHE A 14 9.32 -11.57 10.03
C PHE A 14 9.81 -11.38 8.58
N SER A 15 10.73 -10.43 8.34
CA SER A 15 11.53 -10.40 7.10
C SER A 15 12.70 -11.38 7.13
N THR A 16 13.15 -11.79 8.32
CA THR A 16 14.22 -12.76 8.50
C THR A 16 13.70 -14.20 8.55
N PRO A 17 14.47 -15.18 8.04
CA PRO A 17 14.10 -16.60 8.08
C PRO A 17 13.85 -17.10 9.50
N ARG A 18 12.96 -18.07 9.65
CA ARG A 18 12.47 -18.55 10.95
C ARG A 18 13.58 -19.04 11.89
N ASN A 19 14.62 -19.69 11.34
CA ASN A 19 15.68 -20.33 12.10
C ASN A 19 17.00 -19.54 12.04
N SER A 20 16.91 -18.22 11.83
CA SER A 20 18.09 -17.37 11.73
C SER A 20 18.45 -16.77 13.10
N PRO A 21 19.75 -16.73 13.47
CA PRO A 21 20.19 -16.09 14.71
C PRO A 21 19.73 -14.64 14.82
N GLU A 22 19.65 -13.93 13.68
CA GLU A 22 19.20 -12.56 13.59
C GLU A 22 17.74 -12.39 14.02
N ARG A 23 16.89 -13.39 13.71
CA ARG A 23 15.49 -13.38 14.13
C ARG A 23 15.35 -13.60 15.63
N GLU A 24 16.09 -14.54 16.21
CA GLU A 24 16.10 -14.78 17.65
C GLU A 24 16.60 -13.54 18.40
N GLN A 25 17.66 -12.91 17.91
CA GLN A 25 18.17 -11.66 18.46
C GLN A 25 17.17 -10.51 18.35
N ALA A 26 16.49 -10.37 17.20
CA ALA A 26 15.44 -9.38 17.00
C ALA A 26 14.30 -9.58 18.00
N ILE A 27 13.86 -10.82 18.20
CA ILE A 27 12.81 -11.20 19.16
C ILE A 27 13.26 -10.93 20.60
N ASN A 28 14.52 -11.24 20.94
CA ASN A 28 15.09 -11.02 22.28
C ASN A 28 15.39 -9.56 22.61
N SER A 29 15.49 -8.70 21.59
CA SER A 29 15.65 -7.26 21.77
C SER A 29 14.33 -6.53 22.06
N LEU A 30 13.18 -7.20 21.89
CA LEU A 30 11.86 -6.63 22.17
C LEU A 30 11.48 -6.77 23.64
N SER A 31 10.80 -5.75 24.17
CA SER A 31 10.08 -5.87 25.44
C SER A 31 8.92 -6.87 25.33
N GLU A 32 8.43 -7.37 26.47
CA GLU A 32 7.33 -8.35 26.51
C GLU A 32 6.04 -7.81 25.88
N ALA A 33 5.75 -6.51 26.07
CA ALA A 33 4.62 -5.84 25.44
C ALA A 33 4.76 -5.74 23.91
N GLU A 34 5.96 -5.40 23.41
CA GLU A 34 6.26 -5.36 21.97
C GLU A 34 6.14 -6.73 21.33
N ARG A 35 6.73 -7.73 21.98
CA ARG A 35 6.70 -9.12 21.54
C ARG A 35 5.25 -9.58 21.40
N THR A 36 4.42 -9.34 22.41
CA THR A 36 2.99 -9.70 22.39
C THR A 36 2.24 -9.01 21.24
N ALA A 37 2.45 -7.71 21.02
CA ALA A 37 1.80 -6.98 19.93
C ALA A 37 2.23 -7.48 18.54
N VAL A 38 3.53 -7.73 18.35
CA VAL A 38 4.11 -8.21 17.10
C VAL A 38 3.61 -9.63 16.75
N PHE A 39 3.54 -10.52 17.74
CA PHE A 39 2.97 -11.86 17.53
C PHE A 39 1.46 -11.86 17.32
N SER A 40 0.72 -10.95 17.97
CA SER A 40 -0.71 -10.78 17.70
C SER A 40 -0.95 -10.35 16.25
N LEU A 41 -0.15 -9.41 15.75
CA LEU A 41 -0.24 -8.95 14.37
C LEU A 41 0.09 -10.07 13.36
N GLU A 42 1.12 -10.87 13.64
CA GLU A 42 1.43 -12.05 12.84
C GLU A 42 0.30 -13.08 12.87
N LYS A 43 -0.34 -13.28 14.03
CA LYS A 43 -1.47 -14.20 14.15
C LYS A 43 -2.64 -13.75 13.27
N ASP A 44 -2.97 -12.45 13.27
CA ASP A 44 -4.02 -11.92 12.41
C ASP A 44 -3.67 -12.08 10.92
N TYR A 45 -2.40 -11.93 10.55
CA TYR A 45 -1.92 -12.21 9.19
C TYR A 45 -2.08 -13.69 8.81
N MET A 46 -1.66 -14.59 9.70
CA MET A 46 -1.78 -16.05 9.50
C MET A 46 -3.24 -16.52 9.43
N LEU A 47 -4.14 -15.83 10.12
CA LEU A 47 -5.59 -16.06 10.06
C LEU A 47 -6.25 -15.42 8.83
N GLY A 48 -5.49 -14.72 7.98
CA GLY A 48 -6.00 -14.03 6.80
C GLY A 48 -6.90 -12.83 7.10
N ARG A 49 -6.90 -12.33 8.34
CA ARG A 49 -7.68 -11.16 8.76
C ARG A 49 -7.06 -9.85 8.28
N ILE A 50 -5.75 -9.88 8.06
CA ILE A 50 -4.96 -8.78 7.54
C ILE A 50 -3.96 -9.29 6.51
N THR A 51 -3.70 -8.48 5.50
CA THR A 51 -2.76 -8.76 4.42
C THR A 51 -1.38 -8.19 4.72
N ARG A 52 -0.36 -8.74 4.06
CA ARG A 52 1.01 -8.22 4.17
C ARG A 52 1.14 -6.78 3.65
N LYS A 53 0.27 -6.38 2.71
CA LYS A 53 0.19 -5.00 2.22
C LYS A 53 -0.31 -4.06 3.31
N GLU A 54 -1.38 -4.42 4.01
CA GLU A 54 -1.90 -3.62 5.12
C GLU A 54 -0.89 -3.49 6.26
N ILE A 55 -0.10 -4.54 6.56
CA ILE A 55 1.00 -4.46 7.53
C ILE A 55 2.09 -3.47 7.07
N ALA A 56 2.48 -3.51 5.80
CA ALA A 56 3.44 -2.55 5.26
C ALA A 56 2.92 -1.11 5.31
N GLU A 57 1.64 -0.89 5.00
CA GLU A 57 1.00 0.42 5.09
C GLU A 57 0.89 0.93 6.52
N MET A 58 0.60 0.06 7.49
CA MET A 58 0.65 0.42 8.91
C MET A 58 2.04 0.86 9.34
N ALA A 59 3.10 0.18 8.88
CA ALA A 59 4.48 0.58 9.18
C ALA A 59 4.82 1.98 8.62
N GLN A 60 4.17 2.40 7.53
CA GLN A 60 4.31 3.73 6.94
C GLN A 60 3.47 4.80 7.66
N LYS A 61 2.29 4.47 8.20
CA LYS A 61 1.40 5.41 8.91
C LYS A 61 2.05 6.10 10.13
N GLY A 62 2.99 5.44 10.80
CA GLY A 62 3.62 5.92 12.05
C GLY A 62 4.60 7.07 11.91
N ASN A 63 4.93 7.46 10.68
CA ASN A 63 5.82 8.60 10.43
C ASN A 63 5.04 9.90 10.20
N GLY A 64 3.71 9.92 10.40
CA GLY A 64 2.87 11.07 10.03
C GLY A 64 2.78 11.29 8.52
N THR A 65 3.19 10.30 7.73
CA THR A 65 3.19 10.32 6.27
C THR A 65 1.86 9.81 5.71
N MET A 66 1.39 10.48 4.67
CA MET A 66 0.14 10.19 3.98
C MET A 66 0.12 8.77 3.41
N THR A 67 -0.98 8.03 3.55
CA THR A 67 -1.10 6.68 2.99
C THR A 67 -1.44 6.70 1.50
N TYR A 68 -1.26 5.57 0.81
CA TYR A 68 -1.61 5.48 -0.60
C TYR A 68 -3.09 5.78 -0.85
N GLU A 69 -4.00 5.22 -0.06
CA GLU A 69 -5.44 5.51 -0.20
C GLU A 69 -5.78 6.99 0.03
N GLN A 70 -5.14 7.62 1.02
CA GLN A 70 -5.29 9.05 1.28
C GLN A 70 -4.73 9.88 0.13
N PHE A 71 -3.59 9.47 -0.43
CA PHE A 71 -2.97 10.07 -1.60
C PHE A 71 -3.87 9.97 -2.83
N VAL A 72 -4.47 8.81 -3.11
CA VAL A 72 -5.42 8.61 -4.22
C VAL A 72 -6.65 9.48 -4.02
N LYS A 73 -7.30 9.40 -2.85
CA LYS A 73 -8.49 10.19 -2.52
C LYS A 73 -8.25 11.70 -2.68
N LYS A 74 -7.05 12.17 -2.30
CA LYS A 74 -6.63 13.56 -2.47
C LYS A 74 -6.29 13.90 -3.91
N SER A 75 -5.62 13.02 -4.64
CA SER A 75 -5.29 13.23 -6.06
C SER A 75 -6.53 13.31 -6.95
N GLU A 76 -7.63 12.66 -6.55
CA GLU A 76 -8.93 12.71 -7.23
C GLU A 76 -9.83 13.85 -6.73
N SER A 77 -9.46 14.51 -5.62
CA SER A 77 -10.25 15.58 -5.01
C SER A 77 -9.89 16.95 -5.60
N ASN A 78 -10.93 17.76 -5.86
CA ASN A 78 -10.80 19.15 -6.29
C ASN A 78 -10.88 20.14 -5.11
N GLU A 79 -10.75 19.66 -3.87
CA GLU A 79 -10.83 20.50 -2.68
C GLU A 79 -9.64 21.48 -2.60
N LYS A 80 -9.93 22.71 -2.16
CA LYS A 80 -8.90 23.73 -1.92
C LYS A 80 -7.94 23.26 -0.82
N GLY A 81 -6.64 23.36 -1.06
CA GLY A 81 -5.58 23.01 -0.11
C GLY A 81 -4.95 21.63 -0.34
N VAL A 82 -5.60 20.75 -1.11
CA VAL A 82 -5.10 19.39 -1.36
C VAL A 82 -3.76 19.38 -2.11
N MET A 83 -3.58 20.29 -3.07
CA MET A 83 -2.31 20.45 -3.78
C MET A 83 -1.17 20.86 -2.84
N GLN A 84 -1.46 21.67 -1.81
CA GLN A 84 -0.47 22.10 -0.84
C GLN A 84 -0.07 20.95 0.08
N GLU A 85 -1.01 20.10 0.48
CA GLU A 85 -0.73 18.90 1.28
C GLU A 85 0.06 17.85 0.49
N LEU A 86 -0.29 17.61 -0.77
CA LEU A 86 0.47 16.73 -1.67
C LEU A 86 1.89 17.26 -1.90
N SER A 87 2.05 18.58 -2.04
CA SER A 87 3.36 19.22 -2.16
C SER A 87 4.20 19.07 -0.88
N GLN A 88 3.61 19.31 0.29
CA GLN A 88 4.28 19.09 1.58
C GLN A 88 4.65 17.63 1.78
N PHE A 89 3.80 16.70 1.36
CA PHE A 89 4.09 15.27 1.38
C PHE A 89 5.27 14.92 0.46
N ALA A 90 5.28 15.44 -0.77
CA ALA A 90 6.40 15.26 -1.70
C ALA A 90 7.72 15.82 -1.14
N MET A 91 7.69 16.94 -0.43
CA MET A 91 8.88 17.51 0.21
C MET A 91 9.36 16.68 1.41
N LYS A 92 8.44 16.18 2.25
CA LYS A 92 8.77 15.41 3.46
C LYS A 92 9.21 13.98 3.15
N SER A 93 8.72 13.40 2.05
CA SER A 93 8.99 12.00 1.70
C SER A 93 9.00 11.81 0.17
N PRO A 94 10.06 12.28 -0.51
CA PRO A 94 10.13 12.29 -1.98
C PRO A 94 10.10 10.89 -2.60
N GLU A 95 10.79 9.91 -1.99
CA GLU A 95 10.80 8.52 -2.48
C GLU A 95 9.42 7.87 -2.38
N LEU A 96 8.70 8.10 -1.28
CA LEU A 96 7.37 7.54 -1.07
C LEU A 96 6.34 8.20 -1.99
N TYR A 97 6.44 9.52 -2.18
CA TYR A 97 5.63 10.25 -3.15
C TYR A 97 5.85 9.73 -4.58
N GLN A 98 7.10 9.49 -4.97
CA GLN A 98 7.43 8.96 -6.30
C GLN A 98 6.82 7.57 -6.52
N GLN A 99 6.95 6.66 -5.55
CA GLN A 99 6.33 5.34 -5.61
C GLN A 99 4.81 5.41 -5.74
N TYR A 100 4.16 6.30 -4.98
CA TYR A 100 2.71 6.48 -5.04
C TYR A 100 2.26 7.07 -6.38
N ARG A 101 3.00 8.06 -6.89
CA ARG A 101 2.73 8.70 -8.18
C ARG A 101 2.84 7.71 -9.34
N GLU A 102 3.89 6.90 -9.35
CA GLU A 102 4.10 5.87 -10.39
C GLU A 102 2.97 4.84 -10.38
N ARG A 103 2.63 4.35 -9.18
CA ARG A 103 1.52 3.40 -9.01
C ARG A 103 0.18 3.99 -9.46
N TYR A 104 -0.11 5.23 -9.07
CA TYR A 104 -1.35 5.91 -9.44
C TYR A 104 -1.47 6.08 -10.96
N HIS A 105 -0.41 6.53 -11.63
CA HIS A 105 -0.43 6.65 -13.09
C HIS A 105 -0.54 5.30 -13.81
N TRP A 106 0.08 4.25 -13.27
CA TRP A 106 -0.06 2.91 -13.82
C TRP A 106 -1.50 2.39 -13.71
N GLU A 107 -2.14 2.57 -12.54
CA GLU A 107 -3.54 2.20 -12.32
C GLU A 107 -4.49 2.97 -13.26
N GLN A 108 -4.27 4.27 -13.47
CA GLN A 108 -5.05 5.10 -14.41
C GLN A 108 -4.88 4.66 -15.87
N ASN A 109 -3.64 4.35 -16.28
CA ASN A 109 -3.35 3.84 -17.63
C ASN A 109 -4.01 2.48 -17.86
N GLU A 110 -4.00 1.60 -16.86
CA GLU A 110 -4.62 0.29 -16.95
C GLU A 110 -6.15 0.40 -17.03
N GLN A 111 -6.78 1.29 -16.23
CA GLN A 111 -8.21 1.58 -16.34
C GLN A 111 -8.58 2.12 -17.73
N THR A 112 -7.79 3.04 -18.27
CA THR A 112 -7.98 3.60 -19.61
C THR A 112 -7.83 2.53 -20.70
N ARG A 113 -6.83 1.67 -20.58
CA ARG A 113 -6.61 0.53 -21.49
C ARG A 113 -7.80 -0.44 -21.46
N LEU A 114 -8.30 -0.76 -20.28
CA LEU A 114 -9.48 -1.62 -20.11
C LEU A 114 -10.74 -0.96 -20.69
N HIS A 115 -10.93 0.34 -20.49
CA HIS A 115 -12.03 1.08 -21.07
C HIS A 115 -11.98 1.04 -22.61
N ASN A 116 -10.83 1.37 -23.20
CA ASN A 116 -10.62 1.33 -24.65
C ASN A 116 -10.84 -0.07 -25.23
N ARG A 117 -10.41 -1.12 -24.53
CA ARG A 117 -10.66 -2.50 -24.92
C ARG A 117 -12.16 -2.84 -24.95
N ARG A 118 -12.93 -2.39 -23.96
CA ARG A 118 -14.40 -2.59 -23.96
C ARG A 118 -15.06 -1.88 -25.14
N LEU A 119 -14.60 -0.67 -25.48
CA LEU A 119 -15.10 0.06 -26.64
C LEU A 119 -14.81 -0.68 -27.94
N THR A 120 -13.58 -1.17 -28.14
CA THR A 120 -13.24 -1.91 -29.37
C THR A 120 -14.02 -3.22 -29.47
N GLU A 121 -14.12 -4.01 -28.40
CA GLU A 121 -14.90 -5.26 -28.37
C GLU A 121 -16.40 -5.02 -28.64
N ASN A 122 -17.00 -3.94 -28.13
CA ASN A 122 -18.39 -3.56 -28.45
C ASN A 122 -18.57 -3.07 -29.89
N THR A 123 -17.54 -2.46 -30.49
CA THR A 123 -17.58 -1.97 -31.87
C THR A 123 -17.61 -3.14 -32.88
N PHE A 124 -16.98 -4.27 -32.57
CA PHE A 124 -17.01 -5.47 -33.44
C PHE A 124 -18.30 -6.28 -33.32
N LYS A 125 -19.07 -6.16 -32.23
CA LYS A 125 -20.35 -6.86 -32.04
C LYS A 125 -21.53 -6.20 -32.75
N ASN A 126 -21.44 -4.90 -33.06
CA ASN A 126 -22.54 -4.11 -33.65
C ASN A 126 -22.37 -3.78 -35.14
N LYS A 127 -21.38 -4.37 -35.83
CA LYS A 127 -21.30 -4.23 -37.29
C LYS A 127 -22.38 -5.12 -37.92
N PRO A 128 -23.34 -4.57 -38.70
CA PRO A 128 -24.25 -5.42 -39.46
C PRO A 128 -23.43 -6.29 -40.41
N PHE A 129 -23.70 -7.59 -40.40
CA PHE A 129 -23.02 -8.56 -41.24
C PHE A 129 -23.34 -8.25 -42.71
N SER A 130 -22.44 -7.54 -43.40
CA SER A 130 -22.57 -7.23 -44.82
C SER A 130 -21.89 -8.33 -45.62
N ILE A 131 -22.66 -9.35 -46.02
CA ILE A 131 -22.25 -10.30 -47.07
C ILE A 131 -22.49 -9.60 -48.41
N ARG A 132 -21.44 -9.48 -49.23
CA ARG A 132 -21.55 -9.10 -50.64
C ARG A 132 -21.34 -10.32 -51.51
#